data_AF-A0A3L7LUI8-F1
#
_entry.id   AF-A0A3L7LUI8-F1
#
_cell.length_a   1.000
_cell.length_b   1.000
_cell.length_c   1.000
_cell.angle_alpha   90.00
_cell.angle_beta   90.00
_cell.angle_gamma   90.00
#
_symmetry.space_group_name_H-M   'P 1'
#
loop_
_entity.id
_entity.type
_entity.pdbx_description
1 polymer ?
#
loop_
_entity_poly.entity_id
_entity_poly.type
_entity_poly.pdbx_seq_one_letter_code
_entity_poly.pdbx_strand_id
1 'polypeptide(L)'
;MGSPVIVELDYADARRALAFADRVAPSQCRLKIGKEMFTQAGGPALVRDLQQRGFEVFLDLKFHDIPTTVAKAVSAAAELGVWMVNVHASGGERIMTAAREALVPFGADAPALIAVTVLTSMNDEDLRGIGIADSASDHAVRLAVLAQACGMDGVVCPAWEAARLKNDCGAGDAG
;
A
#
# COMPACT_ATOMS: atom_id res chain seq x y z
N MET A 1 19.87 -7.81 -5.50
CA MET A 1 18.46 -8.10 -5.21
C MET A 1 18.21 -7.70 -3.77
N GLY A 2 17.29 -6.77 -3.50
CA GLY A 2 16.94 -6.35 -2.14
C GLY A 2 16.14 -7.43 -1.40
N SER A 3 16.15 -7.40 -0.07
CA SER A 3 15.34 -8.31 0.76
C SER A 3 13.84 -8.16 0.44
N PRO A 4 13.06 -9.26 0.38
CA PRO A 4 11.60 -9.19 0.24
C PRO A 4 10.89 -8.84 1.56
N VAL A 5 11.62 -8.77 2.67
CA VAL A 5 11.04 -8.54 3.99
C VAL A 5 10.67 -7.06 4.17
N ILE A 6 9.41 -6.83 4.54
CA ILE A 6 8.91 -5.53 4.96
C ILE A 6 8.52 -5.66 6.44
N VAL A 7 9.20 -4.93 7.32
CA VAL A 7 8.91 -4.94 8.76
C VAL A 7 7.90 -3.84 9.08
N GLU A 8 6.79 -4.22 9.71
CA GLU A 8 5.83 -3.27 10.25
C GLU A 8 6.38 -2.60 11.51
N LEU A 9 6.46 -1.27 11.47
CA LEU A 9 6.77 -0.48 12.64
C LEU A 9 5.46 -0.13 13.34
N ASP A 10 5.13 -0.91 14.37
CA ASP A 10 3.95 -0.73 15.20
C ASP A 10 4.39 -0.45 16.65
N TYR A 11 4.65 0.81 16.94
CA TYR A 11 5.18 1.27 18.22
C TYR A 11 4.32 2.40 18.79
N ALA A 12 4.38 2.60 20.11
CA ALA A 12 3.66 3.70 20.76
C ALA A 12 4.27 5.09 20.49
N ASP A 13 5.53 5.17 20.06
CA ASP A 13 6.23 6.44 19.82
C ASP A 13 7.36 6.33 18.78
N ALA A 14 7.74 7.47 18.21
CA ALA A 14 8.79 7.57 17.18
C ALA A 14 10.16 7.13 17.69
N ARG A 15 10.48 7.38 18.97
CA ARG A 15 11.79 7.07 19.56
C ARG A 15 12.04 5.56 19.55
N ARG A 16 11.03 4.76 19.88
CA ARG A 16 11.12 3.28 19.86
C ARG A 16 11.27 2.76 18.43
N ALA A 17 10.54 3.33 17.48
CA ALA A 17 10.67 2.96 16.07
C ALA A 17 12.07 3.27 15.51
N LEU A 18 12.63 4.44 15.84
CA LEU A 18 13.99 4.82 15.45
C LEU A 18 15.05 3.94 16.14
N ALA A 19 14.88 3.64 17.42
CA ALA A 19 15.78 2.74 18.15
C ALA A 19 15.78 1.30 17.58
N PHE A 20 14.65 0.84 17.02
CA PHE A 20 14.60 -0.39 16.26
C PHE A 20 15.36 -0.25 14.93
N ALA A 21 15.11 0.82 14.17
CA ALA A 21 15.76 1.08 12.89
C ALA A 21 17.29 1.15 13.01
N ASP A 22 17.82 1.73 14.10
CA ASP A 22 19.26 1.81 14.37
C ASP A 22 19.92 0.44 14.63
N ARG A 23 19.13 -0.62 14.84
CA ARG A 23 19.62 -1.99 15.12
C ARG A 23 19.53 -2.94 13.94
N VAL A 24 18.95 -2.50 12.81
CA VAL A 24 18.74 -3.32 11.62
C VAL A 24 19.41 -2.63 10.43
N ALA A 25 20.01 -3.39 9.53
CA ALA A 25 20.60 -2.81 8.33
C ALA A 25 19.52 -2.59 7.25
N PRO A 26 19.50 -1.45 6.53
CA PRO A 26 18.57 -1.22 5.42
C PRO A 26 18.66 -2.26 4.29
N SER A 27 19.79 -2.94 4.16
CA SER A 27 19.94 -4.06 3.21
C SER A 27 19.14 -5.31 3.59
N GLN A 28 18.70 -5.44 4.84
CA GLN A 28 18.01 -6.62 5.37
C GLN A 28 16.48 -6.55 5.25
N CYS A 29 15.91 -5.35 5.20
CA CYS A 29 14.47 -5.17 5.11
C CYS A 29 14.09 -3.76 4.68
N ARG A 30 12.85 -3.62 4.23
CA ARG A 30 12.13 -2.35 4.14
C ARG A 30 11.28 -2.15 5.38
N LEU A 31 10.81 -0.92 5.58
CA LEU A 31 9.97 -0.57 6.73
C LEU A 31 8.58 -0.15 6.28
N LYS A 32 7.55 -0.55 7.03
CA LYS A 32 6.17 -0.12 6.80
C LYS A 32 5.71 0.80 7.93
N ILE A 33 5.21 1.97 7.57
CA ILE A 33 4.58 2.92 8.48
C ILE A 33 3.08 2.89 8.24
N GLY A 34 2.34 2.37 9.22
CA GLY A 34 0.88 2.34 9.21
C GLY A 34 0.25 3.62 9.77
N LYS A 35 -1.09 3.62 9.80
CA LYS A 35 -1.91 4.74 10.29
C LYS A 35 -1.53 5.17 11.70
N GLU A 36 -1.36 4.23 12.63
CA GLU A 36 -1.05 4.54 14.03
C GLU A 36 0.23 5.39 14.15
N MET A 37 1.36 4.87 13.67
CA MET A 37 2.64 5.59 13.69
C MET A 37 2.59 6.91 12.93
N PHE A 38 1.95 6.95 11.75
CA PHE A 38 1.89 8.18 10.97
C PHE A 38 1.07 9.27 11.68
N THR A 39 -0.02 8.91 12.35
CA THR A 39 -0.87 9.87 13.04
C THR A 39 -0.27 10.33 14.37
N GLN A 40 0.32 9.43 15.16
CA GLN A 40 0.74 9.74 16.55
C GLN A 40 2.23 10.05 16.70
N ALA A 41 3.07 9.52 15.81
CA ALA A 41 4.52 9.45 16.02
C ALA A 41 5.29 10.26 14.97
N GLY A 42 4.84 11.49 14.70
CA GLY A 42 5.59 12.48 13.91
C GLY A 42 5.32 12.46 12.40
N GLY A 43 4.49 11.54 11.90
CA GLY A 43 4.01 11.53 10.52
C GLY A 43 5.13 11.64 9.49
N PRO A 44 5.12 12.65 8.59
CA PRO A 44 6.17 12.83 7.59
C PRO A 44 7.59 12.99 8.15
N ALA A 45 7.75 13.54 9.37
CA ALA A 45 9.08 13.72 9.95
C ALA A 45 9.74 12.36 10.27
N LEU A 46 8.97 11.42 10.83
CA LEU A 46 9.46 10.06 11.09
C LEU A 46 9.84 9.35 9.80
N VAL A 47 9.04 9.49 8.74
CA VAL A 47 9.36 8.88 7.44
C VAL A 47 10.69 9.39 6.91
N ARG A 48 10.94 10.71 6.97
CA ARG A 48 12.23 11.31 6.56
C ARG A 48 13.39 10.80 7.40
N ASP A 49 13.22 10.66 8.71
CA ASP A 49 14.27 10.14 9.60
C ASP A 49 14.66 8.69 9.26
N LEU A 50 13.68 7.87 8.85
CA LEU A 50 13.93 6.50 8.40
C LEU A 50 14.63 6.47 7.03
N GLN A 51 14.22 7.33 6.10
CA GLN A 51 14.87 7.45 4.79
C GLN A 51 16.31 7.97 4.90
N GLN A 52 16.59 8.90 5.82
CA GLN A 52 17.96 9.37 6.10
C GLN A 52 18.87 8.25 6.62
N ARG A 53 18.30 7.22 7.24
CA ARG A 53 19.01 6.00 7.63
C ARG A 53 19.16 4.99 6.49
N GLY A 54 18.68 5.32 5.30
CA GLY A 54 18.79 4.51 4.08
C GLY A 54 17.65 3.51 3.88
N PHE A 55 16.59 3.56 4.69
CA PHE A 55 15.46 2.65 4.52
C PHE A 55 14.51 3.11 3.42
N GLU A 56 14.11 2.15 2.58
CA GLU A 56 12.92 2.26 1.75
C GLU A 56 11.67 2.08 2.64
N VAL A 57 10.72 3.02 2.52
CA VAL A 57 9.51 3.04 3.35
C VAL A 57 8.27 2.76 2.51
N PHE A 58 7.48 1.79 2.95
CA PHE A 58 6.09 1.59 2.52
C PHE A 58 5.16 2.40 3.43
N LEU A 59 4.50 3.41 2.86
CA LEU A 59 3.49 4.21 3.53
C LEU A 59 2.10 3.56 3.42
N ASP A 60 1.69 2.87 4.49
CA ASP A 60 0.50 2.03 4.52
C ASP A 60 -0.69 2.76 5.17
N LEU A 61 -1.16 3.82 4.51
CA LEU A 61 -2.29 4.64 4.98
C LEU A 61 -3.63 4.25 4.36
N LYS A 62 -3.62 3.41 3.32
CA LYS A 62 -4.79 2.86 2.64
C LYS A 62 -5.76 3.97 2.25
N PHE A 63 -5.31 4.94 1.46
CA PHE A 63 -6.12 6.11 1.12
C PHE A 63 -7.45 5.69 0.47
N HIS A 64 -8.55 6.26 0.97
CA HIS A 64 -9.90 5.95 0.53
C HIS A 64 -10.78 7.19 0.76
N ASP A 65 -10.93 7.99 -0.29
CA ASP A 65 -11.67 9.26 -0.31
C ASP A 65 -12.02 9.57 -1.77
N ILE A 66 -12.70 10.68 -2.06
CA ILE A 66 -12.99 11.11 -3.43
C ILE A 66 -11.71 11.23 -4.28
N PRO A 67 -11.80 11.07 -5.62
CA PRO A 67 -10.63 10.97 -6.50
C PRO A 67 -9.60 12.10 -6.34
N THR A 68 -10.06 13.35 -6.21
CA THR A 68 -9.19 14.52 -6.08
C THR A 68 -8.42 14.55 -4.76
N THR A 69 -9.01 14.06 -3.66
CA THR A 69 -8.34 13.98 -2.36
C THR A 69 -7.30 12.87 -2.37
N VAL A 70 -7.63 11.69 -2.92
CA VAL A 70 -6.68 10.58 -3.03
C VAL A 70 -5.52 10.94 -3.94
N ALA A 71 -5.77 11.57 -5.09
CA ALA A 71 -4.70 12.05 -5.97
C ALA A 71 -3.72 12.96 -5.22
N LYS A 72 -4.22 13.95 -4.46
CA LYS A 72 -3.37 14.85 -3.66
C LYS A 72 -2.60 14.11 -2.56
N ALA A 73 -3.24 13.17 -1.88
CA ALA A 73 -2.59 12.38 -0.83
C ALA A 73 -1.48 11.48 -1.39
N VAL A 74 -1.69 10.89 -2.57
CA VAL A 74 -0.72 10.07 -3.29
C VAL A 74 0.43 10.93 -3.82
N SER A 75 0.17 12.10 -4.41
CA SER A 75 1.24 13.05 -4.79
C SER A 75 2.06 13.47 -3.56
N ALA A 76 1.42 13.76 -2.42
CA ALA A 76 2.15 14.10 -1.20
C ALA A 76 3.03 12.95 -0.67
N ALA A 77 2.59 11.70 -0.83
CA ALA A 77 3.41 10.53 -0.53
C ALA A 77 4.62 10.42 -1.49
N ALA A 78 4.42 10.70 -2.77
CA ALA A 78 5.50 10.73 -3.76
C ALA A 78 6.50 11.87 -3.51
N GLU A 79 6.04 13.07 -3.16
CA GLU A 79 6.89 14.19 -2.74
C GLU A 79 7.72 13.87 -1.48
N LEU A 80 7.17 13.05 -0.58
CA LEU A 80 7.88 12.53 0.59
C LEU A 80 8.95 11.49 0.20
N GLY A 81 8.95 10.99 -1.04
CA GLY A 81 9.94 10.05 -1.58
C GLY A 81 9.80 8.63 -1.05
N VAL A 82 8.59 8.22 -0.65
CA VAL A 82 8.36 6.85 -0.15
C VAL A 82 8.59 5.84 -1.27
N TRP A 83 8.96 4.62 -0.91
CA TRP A 83 9.18 3.54 -1.88
C TRP A 83 7.86 2.97 -2.40
N MET A 84 6.83 2.94 -1.56
CA MET A 84 5.54 2.37 -1.86
C MET A 84 4.43 3.10 -1.10
N VAL A 85 3.24 3.19 -1.69
CA VAL A 85 2.03 3.76 -1.08
C VAL A 85 0.80 2.96 -1.53
N ASN A 86 -0.27 2.97 -0.75
CA ASN A 86 -1.49 2.25 -1.10
C ASN A 86 -2.80 3.03 -1.00
N VAL A 87 -3.79 2.55 -1.75
CA VAL A 87 -5.17 3.03 -1.79
C VAL A 87 -6.14 1.83 -1.67
N HIS A 88 -7.38 2.05 -1.27
CA HIS A 88 -8.39 0.97 -1.29
C HIS A 88 -9.01 0.80 -2.68
N ALA A 89 -9.00 -0.43 -3.21
CA ALA A 89 -9.70 -0.78 -4.45
C ALA A 89 -11.22 -0.63 -4.32
N SER A 90 -11.76 -0.78 -3.10
CA SER A 90 -13.18 -0.55 -2.81
C SER A 90 -13.64 0.90 -3.06
N GLY A 91 -12.71 1.86 -3.20
CA GLY A 91 -13.04 3.20 -3.67
C GLY A 91 -13.48 3.23 -5.15
N GLY A 92 -13.11 2.21 -5.92
CA GLY A 92 -13.48 2.06 -7.31
C GLY A 92 -12.49 2.70 -8.29
N GLU A 93 -12.75 2.46 -9.57
CA GLU A 93 -11.88 2.80 -10.70
C GLU A 93 -11.44 4.26 -10.69
N ARG A 94 -12.38 5.19 -10.54
CA ARG A 94 -12.11 6.63 -10.58
C ARG A 94 -11.07 7.08 -9.55
N ILE A 95 -11.04 6.46 -8.37
CA ILE A 95 -10.06 6.78 -7.33
C ILE A 95 -8.69 6.22 -7.69
N MET A 96 -8.63 4.96 -8.13
CA MET A 96 -7.38 4.31 -8.50
C MET A 96 -6.73 4.96 -9.74
N THR A 97 -7.51 5.28 -10.76
CA THR A 97 -7.02 5.99 -11.95
C THR A 97 -6.48 7.37 -11.58
N ALA A 98 -7.19 8.14 -10.76
CA ALA A 98 -6.70 9.44 -10.30
C ALA A 98 -5.41 9.33 -9.46
N ALA A 99 -5.29 8.28 -8.64
CA ALA A 99 -4.06 7.98 -7.90
C ALA A 99 -2.88 7.67 -8.84
N ARG A 100 -3.10 6.85 -9.88
CA ARG A 100 -2.08 6.52 -10.88
C ARG A 100 -1.64 7.75 -11.68
N GLU A 101 -2.59 8.55 -12.15
CA GLU A 101 -2.32 9.79 -12.90
C GLU A 101 -1.52 10.79 -12.06
N ALA A 102 -1.80 10.87 -10.75
CA ALA A 102 -1.09 11.73 -9.81
C ALA A 102 0.41 11.41 -9.66
N LEU A 103 0.83 10.21 -10.08
CA LEU A 103 2.23 9.75 -10.04
C LEU A 103 2.99 9.96 -11.35
N VAL A 104 2.30 10.24 -12.46
CA VAL A 104 2.94 10.43 -13.78
C VAL A 104 4.06 11.49 -13.75
N PRO A 105 3.91 12.65 -13.08
CA PRO A 105 4.97 13.67 -13.05
C PRO A 105 6.27 13.23 -12.34
N PHE A 106 6.22 12.19 -11.50
CA PHE A 106 7.38 11.69 -10.75
C PHE A 106 8.22 10.69 -11.56
N GLY A 107 7.71 10.18 -12.69
CA GLY A 107 8.46 9.30 -13.59
C GLY A 107 9.05 8.09 -12.88
N ALA A 108 10.36 7.88 -13.02
CA ALA A 108 11.07 6.75 -12.40
C ALA A 108 11.18 6.85 -10.86
N ASP A 109 10.97 8.04 -10.29
CA ASP A 109 11.00 8.28 -8.85
C ASP A 109 9.61 8.08 -8.20
N ALA A 110 8.58 7.72 -8.98
CA ALA A 110 7.25 7.43 -8.46
C ALA A 110 7.27 6.23 -7.50
N PRO A 111 6.60 6.30 -6.33
CA PRO A 111 6.42 5.13 -5.48
C PRO A 111 5.62 4.05 -6.19
N ALA A 112 5.88 2.78 -5.84
CA ALA A 112 4.97 1.70 -6.20
C ALA A 112 3.58 1.98 -5.60
N LEU A 113 2.55 1.91 -6.43
CA LEU A 113 1.17 2.19 -6.07
C LEU A 113 0.36 0.90 -5.98
N ILE A 114 0.02 0.51 -4.76
CA ILE A 114 -0.61 -0.78 -4.45
C ILE A 114 -2.08 -0.60 -4.05
N ALA A 115 -2.94 -1.50 -4.50
CA ALA A 115 -4.33 -1.55 -4.10
C ALA A 115 -4.57 -2.51 -2.92
N VAL A 116 -5.32 -2.07 -1.91
CA VAL A 116 -5.86 -2.96 -0.88
C VAL A 116 -7.20 -3.50 -1.37
N THR A 117 -7.35 -4.83 -1.40
CA THR A 117 -8.61 -5.50 -1.75
C THR A 117 -9.50 -5.66 -0.52
N VAL A 118 -9.70 -6.88 -0.02
CA VAL A 118 -10.42 -7.17 1.22
C VAL A 118 -9.41 -7.24 2.37
N LEU A 119 -9.70 -6.55 3.47
CA LEU A 119 -8.84 -6.60 4.66
C LEU A 119 -8.83 -8.03 5.21
N THR A 120 -7.66 -8.51 5.65
CA THR A 120 -7.49 -9.86 6.22
C THR A 120 -8.34 -10.11 7.47
N SER A 121 -8.85 -9.05 8.10
CA SER A 121 -9.75 -9.11 9.24
C SER A 121 -11.22 -9.29 8.86
N MET A 122 -11.58 -9.21 7.58
CA MET A 122 -12.96 -9.35 7.10
C MET A 122 -13.23 -10.75 6.58
N ASN A 123 -14.35 -11.33 7.01
CA ASN A 123 -14.90 -12.58 6.50
C ASN A 123 -16.19 -12.32 5.70
N ASP A 124 -16.82 -13.39 5.21
CA ASP A 124 -18.06 -13.31 4.42
C ASP A 124 -19.23 -12.64 5.19
N GLU A 125 -19.27 -12.76 6.52
CA GLU A 125 -20.29 -12.12 7.36
C GLU A 125 -20.06 -10.61 7.46
N ASP A 126 -18.82 -10.18 7.64
CA ASP A 126 -18.46 -8.76 7.63
C ASP A 126 -18.81 -8.11 6.29
N LEU A 127 -18.54 -8.81 5.18
CA LEU A 127 -18.89 -8.36 3.84
C LEU A 127 -20.41 -8.25 3.63
N ARG A 128 -21.18 -9.25 4.08
CA ARG A 128 -22.65 -9.15 4.06
C ARG A 128 -23.14 -7.96 4.89
N GLY A 129 -22.50 -7.68 6.02
CA GLY A 129 -22.79 -6.53 6.88
C GLY A 129 -22.66 -5.18 6.18
N ILE A 130 -21.83 -5.08 5.15
CA ILE A 130 -21.66 -3.88 4.30
C ILE A 130 -22.35 -3.99 2.93
N GLY A 131 -23.23 -4.98 2.73
CA GLY A 131 -24.03 -5.14 1.51
C GLY A 131 -23.33 -5.88 0.36
N ILE A 132 -22.25 -6.61 0.64
CA ILE A 132 -21.52 -7.41 -0.35
C ILE A 132 -21.90 -8.88 -0.20
N ALA A 133 -22.51 -9.45 -1.25
CA ALA A 133 -23.06 -10.80 -1.21
C ALA A 133 -22.03 -11.90 -1.56
N ASP A 134 -20.96 -11.55 -2.26
CA ASP A 134 -19.92 -12.50 -2.65
C ASP A 134 -19.10 -12.99 -1.45
N SER A 135 -18.40 -14.11 -1.63
CA SER A 135 -17.37 -14.54 -0.66
C SER A 135 -16.23 -13.51 -0.59
N ALA A 136 -15.52 -13.48 0.54
CA ALA A 136 -14.35 -12.63 0.71
C ALA A 136 -13.30 -12.86 -0.37
N SER A 137 -13.08 -14.12 -0.75
CA SER A 137 -12.13 -14.47 -1.79
C SER A 137 -12.56 -13.99 -3.18
N ASP A 138 -13.83 -14.20 -3.55
CA ASP A 138 -14.31 -13.78 -4.87
C ASP A 138 -14.39 -12.25 -4.98
N HIS A 139 -14.75 -11.57 -3.88
CA HIS A 139 -14.71 -10.12 -3.82
C HIS A 139 -13.28 -9.58 -3.93
N ALA A 140 -12.32 -10.21 -3.24
CA ALA A 140 -10.90 -9.83 -3.33
C ALA A 140 -10.35 -9.99 -4.75
N VAL A 141 -10.66 -11.10 -5.44
CA VAL A 141 -10.27 -11.32 -6.84
C VAL A 141 -10.88 -10.25 -7.74
N ARG A 142 -12.18 -9.94 -7.58
CA ARG A 142 -12.83 -8.88 -8.37
C ARG A 142 -12.13 -7.52 -8.18
N LEU A 143 -11.80 -7.16 -6.94
CA LEU A 143 -11.10 -5.92 -6.65
C LEU A 143 -9.66 -5.91 -7.22
N ALA A 144 -8.99 -7.07 -7.24
CA ALA A 144 -7.66 -7.19 -7.83
C ALA A 144 -7.66 -7.01 -9.36
N VAL A 145 -8.64 -7.62 -10.05
CA VAL A 145 -8.83 -7.41 -11.50
C VAL A 145 -9.11 -5.94 -11.80
N LEU A 146 -9.95 -5.28 -10.98
CA LEU A 146 -10.21 -3.86 -11.12
C LEU A 146 -8.93 -3.02 -10.93
N ALA A 147 -8.12 -3.35 -9.91
CA ALA A 147 -6.86 -2.68 -9.64
C ALA A 147 -5.88 -2.83 -10.82
N GLN A 148 -5.76 -4.03 -11.40
CA GLN A 148 -4.94 -4.27 -12.58
C GLN A 148 -5.43 -3.42 -13.77
N ALA A 149 -6.74 -3.38 -14.02
CA ALA A 149 -7.32 -2.57 -15.11
C ALA A 149 -7.07 -1.06 -14.93
N CYS A 150 -6.94 -0.58 -13.69
CA CYS A 150 -6.56 0.80 -13.37
C CYS A 150 -5.05 1.05 -13.44
N GLY A 151 -4.27 0.02 -13.80
CA GLY A 151 -2.82 0.09 -13.90
C GLY A 151 -2.09 0.17 -12.57
N MET A 152 -2.64 -0.38 -11.48
CA MET A 152 -1.96 -0.47 -10.17
C MET A 152 -0.76 -1.44 -10.24
N ASP A 153 0.31 -1.18 -9.48
CA ASP A 153 1.55 -1.99 -9.54
C ASP A 153 1.41 -3.35 -8.84
N GLY A 154 0.33 -3.52 -8.08
CA GLY A 154 0.00 -4.76 -7.40
C GLY A 154 -1.13 -4.59 -6.41
N VAL A 155 -1.38 -5.66 -5.65
CA VAL A 155 -2.40 -5.71 -4.61
C VAL A 155 -1.84 -6.26 -3.30
N VAL A 156 -2.41 -5.81 -2.18
CA VAL A 156 -2.27 -6.50 -0.89
C VAL A 156 -3.35 -7.57 -0.81
N CYS A 157 -2.95 -8.84 -0.67
CA CYS A 157 -3.85 -9.98 -0.52
C CYS A 157 -3.30 -11.00 0.51
N PRO A 158 -4.16 -11.84 1.11
CA PRO A 158 -3.73 -13.01 1.87
C PRO A 158 -2.86 -13.96 1.05
N ALA A 159 -1.86 -14.58 1.67
CA ALA A 159 -0.91 -15.45 0.98
C ALA A 159 -1.54 -16.64 0.23
N TRP A 160 -2.69 -17.14 0.70
CA TRP A 160 -3.42 -18.24 0.05
C TRP A 160 -4.20 -17.80 -1.19
N GLU A 161 -4.48 -16.50 -1.35
CA GLU A 161 -5.08 -15.95 -2.57
C GLU A 161 -4.04 -15.66 -3.65
N ALA A 162 -2.77 -15.53 -3.28
CA ALA A 162 -1.69 -15.13 -4.19
C ALA A 162 -1.54 -16.06 -5.40
N ALA A 163 -1.78 -17.37 -5.25
CA ALA A 163 -1.72 -18.32 -6.37
C ALA A 163 -2.87 -18.13 -7.36
N ARG A 164 -4.09 -17.90 -6.84
CA ARG A 164 -5.29 -17.65 -7.66
C ARG A 164 -5.17 -16.31 -8.38
N LEU A 165 -4.75 -15.27 -7.68
CA LEU A 165 -4.52 -13.94 -8.24
C LEU A 165 -3.43 -13.93 -9.31
N LYS A 166 -2.35 -14.71 -9.15
CA LYS A 166 -1.34 -14.86 -10.21
C LYS A 166 -1.92 -15.50 -11.47
N ASN A 167 -2.86 -16.43 -11.37
CA ASN A 167 -3.48 -17.02 -12.56
C ASN A 167 -4.46 -16.04 -13.23
N ASP A 168 -5.26 -15.32 -12.42
CA ASP A 168 -6.31 -14.44 -12.93
C ASP A 168 -5.75 -13.08 -13.42
N CYS A 169 -4.65 -12.60 -12.84
CA CYS A 169 -4.01 -11.32 -13.17
C CYS A 169 -2.65 -11.48 -13.89
N GLY A 170 -2.01 -12.65 -13.87
CA GLY A 170 -0.65 -12.86 -14.40
C GLY A 170 -0.55 -13.08 -15.91
N ALA A 171 -1.63 -12.94 -16.68
CA ALA A 171 -1.59 -12.94 -18.15
C ALA A 171 -1.13 -11.59 -18.73
N GLY A 172 -0.13 -10.96 -18.10
CA GLY A 172 0.37 -9.63 -18.42
C GLY A 172 1.90 -9.55 -18.41
N ASP A 173 2.58 -10.54 -18.98
CA ASP A 173 3.96 -10.37 -19.44
C ASP A 173 3.92 -9.69 -20.82
N ALA A 174 4.27 -8.40 -20.85
CA ALA A 174 4.79 -7.74 -22.04
C ALA A 174 5.69 -6.57 -21.62
N GLY A 175 6.94 -6.87 -21.27
CA GLY A 175 8.04 -5.89 -21.23
C GLY A 175 8.55 -5.54 -19.85
#